data_AF-A0A355QE85-F1
#
_entry.id   AF-A0A355QE85-F1
#
_cell.length_a   1.000
_cell.length_b   1.000
_cell.length_c   1.000
_cell.angle_alpha   90.00
_cell.angle_beta   90.00
_cell.angle_gamma   90.00
#
_symmetry.space_group_name_H-M   'P 1'
#
loop_
_entity.id
_entity.type
_entity.pdbx_description
1 polymer ?
#
loop_
_entity_poly.entity_id
_entity_poly.type
_entity_poly.pdbx_seq_one_letter_code
_entity_poly.pdbx_strand_id
1 'polypeptide(L)'
;ITECQTVHQFISTSDQPPQFTRGYGLVVGHNERKAIAMAIVDRALRSKELGESIQFPAQDEEFVLAHLDNVQASGFVSHLKLPHHVDFQSELHLLRCLRAAHSAKTYSTSEGTEL
;
A
#
# COMPACT_ATOMS: atom_id res chain seq x y z
N ILE A 1 -24.59 -18.84 1.30
CA ILE A 1 -23.14 -18.64 1.18
C ILE A 1 -22.80 -18.66 -0.30
N THR A 2 -21.76 -17.95 -0.73
CA THR A 2 -21.24 -17.97 -2.09
C THR A 2 -19.77 -18.34 -2.06
N GLU A 3 -19.41 -19.37 -2.80
CA GLU A 3 -18.06 -19.91 -2.94
C GLU A 3 -17.55 -19.66 -4.37
N CYS A 4 -16.28 -19.32 -4.52
CA CYS A 4 -15.62 -19.13 -5.80
C CYS A 4 -14.25 -19.80 -5.78
N GLN A 5 -13.99 -20.65 -6.77
CA GLN A 5 -12.67 -21.20 -7.06
C GLN A 5 -12.21 -20.70 -8.42
N THR A 6 -11.03 -20.07 -8.46
CA THR A 6 -10.43 -19.58 -9.71
C THR A 6 -9.28 -20.47 -10.14
N VAL A 7 -9.10 -20.63 -11.45
CA VAL A 7 -8.01 -21.41 -12.05
C VAL A 7 -7.08 -20.44 -12.77
N HIS A 8 -5.78 -20.51 -12.49
CA HIS A 8 -4.76 -19.60 -13.02
C HIS A 8 -3.69 -20.38 -13.79
N GLN A 9 -3.04 -19.70 -14.72
CA GLN A 9 -2.03 -20.29 -15.62
C GLN A 9 -0.88 -20.95 -14.84
N PHE A 10 -0.28 -21.95 -15.47
CA PHE A 10 0.72 -22.82 -14.88
C PHE A 10 2.05 -22.10 -14.66
N ILE A 11 2.74 -22.48 -13.60
CA ILE A 11 4.15 -22.14 -13.37
C ILE A 11 4.92 -23.43 -13.60
N SER A 12 5.86 -23.42 -14.54
CA SER A 12 6.79 -24.53 -14.72
C SER A 12 7.99 -24.26 -13.82
N THR A 13 8.13 -25.05 -12.76
CA THR A 13 9.37 -25.13 -11.98
C THR A 13 10.19 -26.31 -12.47
N SER A 14 11.52 -26.26 -12.28
CA SER A 14 12.44 -27.30 -12.74
C SER A 14 12.15 -28.68 -12.13
N ASP A 15 11.45 -28.72 -11.00
CA ASP A 15 11.29 -29.87 -10.12
C ASP A 15 9.88 -30.50 -10.15
N GLN A 16 8.89 -29.79 -10.70
CA GLN A 16 7.50 -30.29 -10.78
C GLN A 16 6.89 -30.12 -12.17
N PRO A 17 6.04 -31.08 -12.61
CA PRO A 17 5.34 -30.93 -13.89
C PRO A 17 4.43 -29.71 -13.85
N PRO A 18 4.20 -29.04 -14.99
CA PRO A 18 3.38 -27.84 -15.07
C PRO A 18 1.94 -28.17 -14.62
N GLN A 19 1.45 -27.45 -13.62
CA GLN A 19 0.13 -27.63 -13.06
C GLN A 19 -0.61 -26.31 -12.98
N PHE A 20 -1.94 -26.36 -13.12
CA PHE A 20 -2.77 -25.21 -12.83
C PHE A 20 -2.68 -24.84 -11.36
N THR A 21 -2.65 -23.53 -11.11
CA THR A 21 -2.76 -22.99 -9.76
C THR A 21 -4.19 -22.56 -9.50
N ARG A 22 -4.56 -22.44 -8.23
CA ARG A 22 -5.93 -22.10 -7.82
C ARG A 22 -5.92 -21.03 -6.74
N GLY A 23 -7.00 -20.24 -6.73
CA GLY A 23 -7.34 -19.34 -5.65
C GLY A 23 -8.77 -19.57 -5.16
N TYR A 24 -9.04 -19.23 -3.92
CA TYR A 24 -10.27 -19.56 -3.22
C TYR A 24 -10.91 -18.35 -2.52
N GLY A 25 -12.23 -18.22 -2.64
CA GLY A 25 -13.01 -17.16 -2.04
C GLY A 25 -14.33 -17.66 -1.49
N LEU A 26 -14.68 -17.26 -0.27
CA LEU A 26 -15.93 -17.64 0.40
C LEU A 26 -16.55 -16.43 1.09
N VAL A 27 -17.82 -16.17 0.81
CA VAL A 27 -18.56 -15.05 1.40
C VAL A 27 -19.97 -15.46 1.83
N VAL A 28 -20.54 -14.70 2.76
CA VAL A 28 -21.93 -14.86 3.18
C VAL A 28 -22.88 -14.13 2.21
N GLY A 29 -24.09 -14.66 2.04
CA GLY A 29 -25.10 -14.08 1.14
C GLY A 29 -24.86 -14.43 -0.33
N HIS A 30 -25.26 -13.52 -1.23
CA HIS A 30 -25.14 -13.62 -2.68
C HIS A 30 -24.21 -12.52 -3.21
N ASN A 31 -22.92 -12.60 -2.86
CA ASN A 31 -21.93 -11.57 -3.22
C ASN A 31 -20.80 -12.16 -4.08
N GLU A 32 -21.13 -12.56 -5.29
CA GLU A 32 -20.23 -13.22 -6.24
C GLU A 32 -19.00 -12.37 -6.57
N ARG A 33 -19.16 -11.06 -6.76
CA ARG A 33 -18.04 -10.15 -7.03
C ARG A 33 -17.00 -10.17 -5.89
N LYS A 34 -17.44 -10.20 -4.64
CA LYS A 34 -16.52 -10.30 -3.49
C LYS A 34 -15.85 -11.67 -3.40
N ALA A 35 -16.59 -12.75 -3.66
CA ALA A 35 -16.02 -14.10 -3.69
C ALA A 35 -14.95 -14.25 -4.78
N ILE A 36 -15.21 -13.73 -5.99
CA ILE A 36 -14.26 -13.72 -7.11
C ILE A 36 -13.03 -12.89 -6.76
N ALA A 37 -13.21 -11.67 -6.24
CA ALA A 37 -12.10 -10.81 -5.84
C ALA A 37 -11.22 -11.47 -4.76
N MET A 38 -11.85 -12.10 -3.76
CA MET A 38 -11.14 -12.84 -2.72
C MET A 38 -10.34 -14.02 -3.30
N ALA A 39 -10.92 -14.79 -4.22
CA ALA A 39 -10.23 -15.90 -4.88
C ALA A 39 -9.03 -15.44 -5.74
N ILE A 40 -9.13 -14.29 -6.40
CA ILE A 40 -8.02 -13.71 -7.19
C ILE A 40 -6.89 -13.24 -6.26
N VAL A 41 -7.22 -12.51 -5.19
CA VAL A 41 -6.24 -12.01 -4.23
C VAL A 41 -5.56 -13.15 -3.47
N ASP A 42 -6.32 -14.18 -3.07
CA ASP A 42 -5.78 -15.40 -2.46
C ASP A 42 -4.66 -16.02 -3.32
N ARG A 43 -4.92 -16.21 -4.62
CA ARG A 43 -3.89 -16.71 -5.54
C ARG A 43 -2.71 -15.74 -5.68
N ALA A 44 -2.93 -14.44 -5.74
CA ALA A 44 -1.87 -13.45 -5.92
C ALA A 44 -0.91 -13.42 -4.71
N LEU A 45 -1.44 -13.53 -3.48
CA LEU A 45 -0.64 -13.53 -2.25
C LEU A 45 0.22 -14.79 -2.09
N ARG A 46 -0.15 -15.89 -2.77
CA ARG A 46 0.64 -17.13 -2.80
C ARG A 46 1.85 -17.08 -3.73
N SER A 47 2.22 -15.90 -4.24
CA SER A 47 3.39 -15.72 -5.13
C SER A 47 4.67 -16.33 -4.55
N LYS A 48 4.95 -16.14 -3.24
CA LYS A 48 6.14 -16.71 -2.58
C LYS A 48 6.11 -18.25 -2.54
N GLU A 49 4.96 -18.85 -2.22
CA GLU A 49 4.79 -20.32 -2.19
C GLU A 49 5.01 -20.95 -3.57
N LEU A 50 4.69 -20.19 -4.61
CA LEU A 50 4.71 -20.62 -5.99
C LEU A 50 6.01 -20.25 -6.73
N GLY A 51 6.97 -19.62 -6.02
CA GLY A 51 8.26 -19.21 -6.59
C GLY A 51 8.19 -18.01 -7.54
N GLU A 52 7.11 -17.22 -7.46
CA GLU A 52 6.92 -16.01 -8.25
C GLU A 52 7.54 -14.79 -7.55
N SER A 53 8.24 -13.94 -8.30
CA SER A 53 8.68 -12.64 -7.79
C SER A 53 7.49 -11.69 -7.62
N ILE A 54 7.48 -10.88 -6.57
CA ILE A 54 6.49 -9.81 -6.37
C ILE A 54 6.76 -8.73 -7.42
N GLN A 55 5.85 -8.59 -8.39
CA GLN A 55 5.91 -7.59 -9.46
C GLN A 55 4.79 -6.55 -9.34
N PHE A 56 3.67 -6.93 -8.76
CA PHE A 56 2.47 -6.10 -8.65
C PHE A 56 2.05 -5.93 -7.19
N PRO A 57 1.40 -4.80 -6.83
CA PRO A 57 0.92 -4.57 -5.46
C PRO A 57 0.00 -5.68 -4.94
N ALA A 58 -0.77 -6.34 -5.81
CA ALA A 58 -1.64 -7.46 -5.42
C ALA A 58 -0.89 -8.70 -4.92
N GLN A 59 0.41 -8.81 -5.21
CA GLN A 59 1.29 -9.90 -4.74
C GLN A 59 2.06 -9.53 -3.46
N ASP A 60 2.01 -8.26 -3.06
CA ASP A 60 2.64 -7.78 -1.84
C ASP A 60 1.67 -7.92 -0.67
N GLU A 61 1.97 -8.91 0.18
CA GLU A 61 1.19 -9.26 1.35
C GLU A 61 1.03 -8.10 2.34
N GLU A 62 2.10 -7.35 2.60
CA GLU A 62 2.06 -6.24 3.56
C GLU A 62 1.19 -5.11 3.00
N PHE A 63 1.40 -4.75 1.73
CA PHE A 63 0.63 -3.69 1.09
C PHE A 63 -0.87 -4.02 1.05
N VAL A 64 -1.21 -5.25 0.67
CA VAL A 64 -2.61 -5.69 0.55
C VAL A 64 -3.25 -5.79 1.93
N LEU A 65 -2.70 -6.58 2.85
CA LEU A 65 -3.36 -6.86 4.14
C LEU A 65 -3.45 -5.61 5.03
N ALA A 66 -2.50 -4.69 4.95
CA ALA A 66 -2.54 -3.45 5.74
C ALA A 66 -3.63 -2.45 5.31
N HIS A 67 -4.16 -2.57 4.08
CA HIS A 67 -5.12 -1.60 3.52
C HIS A 67 -6.48 -2.20 3.12
N LEU A 68 -6.66 -3.51 3.26
CA LEU A 68 -7.91 -4.20 2.90
C LEU A 68 -9.08 -3.92 3.84
N ASP A 69 -8.81 -3.69 5.13
CA ASP A 69 -9.88 -3.44 6.11
C ASP A 69 -10.40 -2.00 6.00
N ASN A 70 -11.62 -1.89 5.46
CA ASN A 70 -12.28 -0.61 5.30
C ASN A 70 -12.69 0.04 6.62
N VAL A 71 -12.92 -0.72 7.69
CA VAL A 71 -13.25 -0.18 9.01
C VAL A 71 -12.04 0.57 9.56
N GLN A 72 -10.87 -0.07 9.52
CA GLN A 72 -9.61 0.54 9.93
C GLN A 72 -9.26 1.74 9.02
N ALA A 73 -9.30 1.58 7.70
CA ALA A 73 -8.95 2.63 6.75
C ALA A 73 -9.89 3.85 6.86
N SER A 74 -11.20 3.61 7.00
CA SER A 74 -12.18 4.70 7.19
C SER A 74 -12.00 5.43 8.52
N GLY A 75 -11.65 4.70 9.58
CA GLY A 75 -11.30 5.29 10.88
C GLY A 75 -10.09 6.21 10.77
N PHE A 76 -9.04 5.75 10.08
CA PHE A 76 -7.87 6.56 9.81
C PHE A 76 -8.23 7.80 8.99
N VAL A 77 -8.91 7.70 7.85
CA VAL A 77 -9.25 8.92 7.09
C VAL A 77 -10.14 9.89 7.88
N SER A 78 -11.02 9.36 8.75
CA SER A 78 -11.88 10.20 9.58
C SER A 78 -11.15 10.91 10.72
N HIS A 79 -10.04 10.36 11.25
CA HIS A 79 -9.29 11.02 12.33
C HIS A 79 -8.76 12.37 11.88
N LEU A 80 -8.42 12.54 10.61
CA LEU A 80 -7.92 13.81 10.03
C LEU A 80 -8.88 14.99 10.22
N LYS A 81 -10.18 14.74 10.46
CA LYS A 81 -11.17 15.80 10.75
C LYS A 81 -11.06 16.34 12.18
N LEU A 82 -10.39 15.61 13.07
CA LEU A 82 -10.17 16.04 14.44
C LEU A 82 -9.17 17.21 14.47
N PRO A 83 -9.09 17.98 15.57
CA PRO A 83 -8.16 19.12 15.63
C PRO A 83 -6.69 18.67 15.65
N HIS A 84 -5.89 19.09 14.65
CA HIS A 84 -4.43 18.87 14.56
C HIS A 84 -3.64 20.18 14.70
N HIS A 85 -4.21 21.16 15.42
CA HIS A 85 -3.64 22.51 15.46
C HIS A 85 -2.28 22.56 16.15
N VAL A 86 -2.03 21.71 17.16
CA VAL A 86 -0.73 21.65 17.86
C VAL A 86 0.37 21.17 16.92
N ASP A 87 0.16 20.03 16.25
CA ASP A 87 1.12 19.47 15.29
C ASP A 87 1.39 20.46 14.14
N PHE A 88 0.33 21.07 13.60
CA PHE A 88 0.45 22.09 12.56
C PHE A 88 1.24 23.33 13.03
N GLN A 89 1.07 23.78 14.28
CA GLN A 89 1.88 24.89 14.80
C GLN A 89 3.36 24.51 14.91
N SER A 90 3.68 23.27 15.30
CA SER A 90 5.05 22.78 15.35
C SER A 90 5.69 22.74 13.96
N GLU A 91 4.98 22.26 12.94
CA GLU A 91 5.46 22.27 11.54
C GLU A 91 5.63 23.70 11.00
N LEU A 92 4.68 24.61 11.28
CA LEU A 92 4.80 26.02 10.90
C LEU A 92 6.00 26.70 11.55
N HIS A 93 6.29 26.38 12.81
CA HIS A 93 7.47 26.89 13.49
C HIS A 93 8.75 26.42 12.78
N LEU A 94 8.87 25.12 12.49
CA LEU A 94 10.00 24.56 11.75
C LEU A 94 10.18 25.24 10.38
N LEU A 95 9.09 25.41 9.63
CA LEU A 95 9.12 26.09 8.32
C LEU A 95 9.64 27.52 8.43
N ARG A 96 9.22 28.28 9.45
CA ARG A 96 9.68 29.65 9.69
C ARG A 96 11.18 29.70 10.02
N CYS A 97 11.68 28.78 10.85
CA CYS A 97 13.10 28.66 11.16
C CYS A 97 13.94 28.35 9.91
N LEU A 98 13.50 27.41 9.08
CA LEU A 98 14.17 27.07 7.83
C LEU A 98 14.22 28.25 6.85
N ARG A 99 13.11 29.01 6.74
CA ARG A 99 13.06 30.23 5.92
C ARG A 99 14.03 31.31 6.42
N ALA A 100 14.10 31.54 7.73
CA ALA A 100 15.02 32.52 8.31
C ALA A 100 16.50 32.14 8.06
N ALA A 101 16.85 30.86 8.25
CA ALA A 101 18.18 30.34 7.99
C ALA A 101 18.55 30.45 6.50
N HIS A 102 17.62 30.15 5.60
CA HIS A 102 17.83 30.30 4.16
C HIS A 102 18.08 31.76 3.77
N SER A 103 17.24 32.70 4.22
CA SER A 103 17.44 34.13 3.95
C SER A 103 18.81 34.61 4.44
N ALA A 104 19.20 34.27 5.67
CA ALA A 104 20.51 34.64 6.22
C ALA A 104 21.68 34.10 5.40
N LYS A 105 21.56 32.87 4.85
CA LYS A 105 22.56 32.27 3.96
C LYS A 105 22.63 32.95 2.59
N THR A 106 21.49 33.41 2.07
CA THR A 106 21.46 34.20 0.83
C THR A 106 22.20 35.53 1.00
N TYR A 107 22.01 36.21 2.14
CA TYR A 107 22.70 37.48 2.44
C TYR A 107 24.22 37.32 2.57
N SER A 108 24.71 36.25 3.21
CA SER A 108 26.16 36.01 3.33
C SER A 108 26.84 35.60 2.02
N THR A 109 26.08 35.08 1.05
CA THR A 109 26.61 34.72 -0.27
C THR A 109 26.70 35.94 -1.20
N SER A 110 25.80 36.92 -1.04
CA SER A 110 25.86 38.19 -1.80
C SER A 110 26.99 39.12 -1.33
N GLU A 111 27.33 39.14 -0.03
CA GLU A 111 28.45 39.96 0.48
C GLU A 111 29.83 39.38 0.14
N GLY A 112 29.93 38.08 -0.18
CA GLY A 112 31.19 37.41 -0.53
C GLY A 112 31.59 37.46 -2.01
N THR A 113 30.80 38.10 -2.88
CA THR A 113 31.06 38.17 -4.34
C THR A 113 31.47 39.57 -4.82
N GLU A 114 31.60 40.54 -3.91
CA GLU A 114 32.17 41.88 -4.18
C GLU A 114 33.58 42.02 -3.60
N LEU A 115 34.54 41.24 -4.13
CA LEU A 115 35.99 41.49 -4.07
C LEU A 115 36.62 40.92 -5.35
#